data_AF-A0A101RNJ4-F1
#
_entry.id   AF-A0A101RNJ4-F1
#
_cell.length_a   1.000
_cell.length_b   1.000
_cell.length_c   1.000
_cell.angle_alpha   90.00
_cell.angle_beta   90.00
_cell.angle_gamma   90.00
#
_symmetry.space_group_name_H-M   'P 1'
#
loop_
_entity.id
_entity.type
_entity.pdbx_description
1 polymer ?
#
loop_
_entity_poly.entity_id
_entity_poly.type
_entity_poly.pdbx_seq_one_letter_code
_entity_poly.pdbx_strand_id
1 'polypeptide(L)'
;MLELVEPRVLVCGSRRWPWPQTVEAVLDRFTNRYGQDLVVIEGAATGADRAAHEWCRHNGLGRDRHRCYPVDWAAEKEARPDRWRMAGPERNTRMLLNERPRLVVAFHDHFAPASGGTSDMALRAVLSEVPVWLVPSENVMVGTWLRPGIFPADRIRRVTAELRAVEGRQHEAC
;
A
#
# COMPACT_ATOMS: atom_id res chain seq x y z
N MET A 1 8.17 -13.09 -14.09
CA MET A 1 7.54 -12.90 -12.75
C MET A 1 8.65 -12.51 -11.80
N LEU A 2 8.51 -11.39 -11.07
CA LEU A 2 9.59 -10.84 -10.23
C LEU A 2 9.95 -11.79 -9.09
N GLU A 3 11.25 -12.01 -8.85
CA GLU A 3 11.73 -12.69 -7.64
C GLU A 3 12.06 -11.65 -6.58
N LEU A 4 11.60 -11.86 -5.35
CA LEU A 4 11.81 -10.95 -4.23
C LEU A 4 12.75 -11.64 -3.25
N VAL A 5 13.95 -11.08 -3.07
CA VAL A 5 14.97 -11.59 -2.13
C VAL A 5 14.49 -11.43 -0.67
N GLU A 6 13.64 -10.44 -0.42
CA GLU A 6 12.91 -10.22 0.83
C GLU A 6 11.44 -9.98 0.47
N PRO A 7 10.56 -11.00 0.53
CA PRO A 7 9.21 -10.92 -0.03
C PRO A 7 8.27 -10.11 0.87
N ARG A 8 8.47 -8.78 0.85
CA ARG A 8 7.65 -7.79 1.54
C ARG A 8 6.66 -7.19 0.56
N VAL A 9 5.39 -7.54 0.70
CA VAL A 9 4.32 -7.08 -0.20
C VAL A 9 3.42 -6.13 0.56
N LEU A 10 3.27 -4.91 0.05
CA LEU A 10 2.29 -3.95 0.55
C LEU A 10 0.98 -4.10 -0.22
N VAL A 11 -0.11 -4.35 0.50
CA VAL A 11 -1.46 -4.34 -0.05
C VAL A 11 -2.12 -3.01 0.28
N CYS A 12 -2.75 -2.41 -0.74
CA CYS A 12 -3.62 -1.26 -0.57
C CYS A 12 -4.76 -1.32 -1.57
N GLY A 13 -5.80 -0.51 -1.39
CA GLY A 13 -6.86 -0.45 -2.39
C GLY A 13 -8.07 0.39 -2.03
N SER A 14 -9.11 0.20 -2.83
CA SER A 14 -10.41 0.82 -2.64
C SER A 14 -10.98 0.45 -1.27
N ARG A 15 -11.50 1.45 -0.56
CA ARG A 15 -12.24 1.26 0.72
C ARG A 15 -13.55 0.48 0.54
N ARG A 16 -14.00 0.32 -0.70
CA ARG A 16 -15.22 -0.39 -1.11
C ARG A 16 -14.90 -1.54 -2.06
N TRP A 17 -13.67 -2.06 -2.05
CA TRP A 17 -13.29 -3.20 -2.88
C TRP A 17 -14.28 -4.36 -2.69
N PRO A 18 -14.95 -4.82 -3.75
CA PRO A 18 -16.08 -5.73 -3.60
C PRO A 18 -15.69 -7.22 -3.62
N TRP A 19 -14.45 -7.54 -3.98
CA TRP A 19 -13.99 -8.93 -4.18
C TRP A 19 -12.84 -9.30 -3.23
N PRO A 20 -13.10 -9.51 -1.92
CA PRO A 20 -12.06 -9.89 -0.96
C PRO A 20 -11.31 -11.16 -1.39
N GLN A 21 -11.97 -12.11 -2.05
CA GLN A 21 -11.37 -13.36 -2.55
C GLN A 21 -10.26 -13.11 -3.57
N THR A 22 -10.31 -12.00 -4.32
CA THR A 22 -9.23 -11.63 -5.24
C THR A 22 -7.97 -11.21 -4.49
N VAL A 23 -8.13 -10.55 -3.34
CA VAL A 23 -7.00 -10.22 -2.45
C VAL A 23 -6.39 -11.50 -1.88
N GLU A 24 -7.25 -12.38 -1.36
CA GLU A 24 -6.85 -13.68 -0.80
C GLU A 24 -6.09 -14.52 -1.83
N ALA A 25 -6.64 -14.70 -3.03
CA ALA A 25 -6.02 -15.48 -4.08
C ALA A 25 -4.65 -14.92 -4.55
N VAL A 26 -4.47 -13.60 -4.50
CA VAL A 26 -3.16 -12.98 -4.76
C VAL A 26 -2.18 -13.27 -3.63
N LEU A 27 -2.60 -13.19 -2.36
CA LEU A 27 -1.77 -13.51 -1.21
C LEU A 27 -1.44 -15.01 -1.12
N ASP A 28 -2.35 -15.89 -1.53
CA ASP A 28 -2.11 -17.33 -1.66
C ASP A 28 -0.99 -17.60 -2.66
N ARG A 29 -0.96 -16.90 -3.80
CA ARG A 29 0.14 -17.02 -4.78
C ARG A 29 1.49 -16.62 -4.18
N PHE A 30 1.53 -15.56 -3.37
CA PHE A 30 2.75 -15.16 -2.69
C PHE A 30 3.17 -16.17 -1.63
N THR A 31 2.22 -16.71 -0.87
CA THR A 31 2.50 -17.70 0.18
C THR A 31 2.95 -19.03 -0.41
N ASN A 32 2.34 -19.47 -1.50
CA ASN A 32 2.79 -20.65 -2.24
C ASN A 32 4.22 -20.49 -2.78
N ARG A 33 4.65 -19.26 -3.06
CA ARG A 33 5.98 -18.96 -3.59
C ARG A 33 7.04 -18.75 -2.51
N TYR A 34 6.69 -18.06 -1.43
CA TYR A 34 7.64 -17.55 -0.43
C TYR A 34 7.44 -18.16 0.97
N GLY A 35 6.34 -18.89 1.19
CA GLY A 35 6.06 -19.58 2.45
C GLY A 35 6.16 -18.68 3.67
N GLN A 36 7.02 -19.07 4.61
CA GLN A 36 7.19 -18.39 5.89
C GLN A 36 7.96 -17.05 5.77
N ASP A 37 8.62 -16.79 4.64
CA ASP A 37 9.39 -15.55 4.45
C ASP A 37 8.49 -14.38 4.04
N LEU A 38 7.25 -14.65 3.58
CA LEU A 38 6.31 -13.62 3.16
C LEU A 38 5.96 -12.68 4.32
N VAL A 39 6.17 -11.39 4.08
CA VAL A 39 5.69 -10.29 4.92
C VAL A 39 4.62 -9.50 4.16
N VAL A 40 3.44 -9.37 4.77
CA VAL A 40 2.30 -8.61 4.25
C VAL A 40 2.15 -7.32 5.05
N ILE A 41 2.14 -6.18 4.34
CA ILE A 41 1.98 -4.85 4.90
C ILE A 41 0.64 -4.28 4.44
N GLU A 42 -0.17 -3.76 5.38
CA GLU A 42 -1.47 -3.16 5.10
C GLU A 42 -1.77 -2.07 6.14
N GLY A 43 -2.78 -1.20 5.92
CA GLY A 43 -3.03 -0.09 6.85
C GLY A 43 -4.44 0.01 7.42
N ALA A 44 -5.03 -1.14 7.68
CA ALA A 44 -6.21 -1.41 8.47
C ALA A 44 -7.40 -0.51 8.10
N ALA A 45 -7.55 -0.27 6.80
CA ALA A 45 -8.73 0.37 6.24
C ALA A 45 -9.79 -0.68 5.88
N THR A 46 -11.00 -0.23 5.54
CA THR A 46 -12.03 -1.10 4.95
C THR A 46 -11.67 -1.51 3.52
N GLY A 47 -12.42 -2.46 2.95
CA GLY A 47 -12.21 -2.92 1.58
C GLY A 47 -10.96 -3.78 1.45
N ALA A 48 -10.05 -3.42 0.54
CA ALA A 48 -8.89 -4.25 0.22
C ALA A 48 -7.94 -4.49 1.41
N ASP A 49 -7.62 -3.45 2.19
CA ASP A 49 -6.79 -3.56 3.40
C ASP A 49 -7.41 -4.56 4.40
N ARG A 50 -8.74 -4.52 4.58
CA ARG A 50 -9.46 -5.46 5.46
C ARG A 50 -9.38 -6.89 4.97
N ALA A 51 -9.54 -7.13 3.66
CA ALA A 51 -9.42 -8.48 3.10
C ALA A 51 -8.00 -9.05 3.31
N ALA A 52 -6.96 -8.23 3.13
CA ALA A 52 -5.59 -8.63 3.42
C ALA A 52 -5.38 -8.92 4.92
N HIS A 53 -5.95 -8.08 5.79
CA HIS A 53 -5.88 -8.26 7.24
C HIS A 53 -6.54 -9.57 7.68
N GLU A 54 -7.74 -9.87 7.18
CA GLU A 54 -8.48 -11.11 7.46
C GLU A 54 -7.71 -12.33 6.95
N TRP A 55 -7.16 -12.26 5.72
CA TRP A 55 -6.32 -13.32 5.16
C TRP A 55 -5.09 -13.61 6.04
N CYS A 56 -4.37 -12.57 6.49
CA CYS A 56 -3.20 -12.73 7.36
C CYS A 56 -3.57 -13.44 8.67
N ARG A 57 -4.70 -13.07 9.27
CA ARG A 57 -5.21 -13.69 10.49
C ARG A 57 -5.60 -15.14 10.29
N HIS A 58 -6.32 -15.45 9.21
CA HIS A 58 -6.75 -16.82 8.90
C HIS A 58 -5.55 -17.75 8.60
N ASN A 59 -4.49 -17.21 8.00
CA ASN A 59 -3.27 -17.95 7.69
C ASN A 59 -2.22 -17.92 8.81
N GLY A 60 -2.55 -17.35 9.97
CA GLY A 60 -1.69 -17.39 11.16
C GLY A 60 -0.40 -16.58 11.02
N LEU A 61 -0.37 -15.51 10.22
CA LEU A 61 0.81 -14.65 10.13
C LEU A 61 0.99 -13.89 11.47
N GLY A 62 2.18 -14.06 12.06
CA GLY A 62 2.60 -13.36 13.27
C GLY A 62 2.88 -11.87 13.04
N ARG A 63 3.16 -11.11 14.11
CA ARG A 63 3.41 -9.64 14.06
C ARG A 63 4.66 -9.24 13.29
N ASP A 64 5.58 -10.18 13.10
CA ASP A 64 6.79 -10.07 12.28
C ASP A 64 6.46 -10.12 10.79
N ARG A 65 5.40 -10.84 10.41
CA ARG A 65 5.00 -11.08 9.02
C ARG A 65 3.73 -10.35 8.61
N HIS A 66 2.86 -9.99 9.55
CA HIS A 66 1.69 -9.16 9.31
C HIS A 66 1.91 -7.78 9.92
N ARG A 67 2.21 -6.81 9.05
CA ARG A 67 2.54 -5.43 9.40
C ARG A 67 1.35 -4.53 9.14
N CYS A 68 0.50 -4.36 10.16
CA CYS A 68 -0.71 -3.54 10.09
C CYS A 68 -0.48 -2.11 10.61
N TYR A 69 -1.05 -1.13 9.92
CA TYR A 69 -0.87 0.30 10.22
C TYR A 69 -2.22 1.04 10.38
N PRO A 70 -2.93 0.84 11.50
CA PRO A 70 -4.18 1.54 11.77
C PRO A 70 -4.00 3.05 11.99
N VAL A 71 -5.07 3.79 11.74
CA VAL A 71 -5.19 5.21 12.07
C VAL A 71 -6.35 5.38 13.04
N ASP A 72 -6.08 5.98 14.20
CA ASP A 72 -7.14 6.39 15.13
C ASP A 72 -7.78 7.69 14.63
N TRP A 73 -8.82 7.56 13.80
CA TRP A 73 -9.48 8.72 13.22
C TRP A 73 -10.15 9.64 14.24
N ALA A 74 -10.50 9.14 15.43
CA ALA A 74 -11.11 9.96 16.47
C ALA A 74 -10.04 10.85 17.11
N ALA A 75 -8.93 10.25 17.54
CA ALA A 75 -7.79 10.98 18.10
C ALA A 75 -7.20 11.99 17.10
N GLU A 76 -7.13 11.63 15.82
CA GLU A 76 -6.61 12.53 14.78
C GLU A 76 -7.51 13.75 14.54
N LYS A 77 -8.85 13.58 14.62
CA LYS A 77 -9.80 14.69 14.53
C LYS A 77 -9.72 15.62 15.73
N GLU A 78 -9.51 15.06 16.92
CA GLU A 78 -9.36 15.84 18.16
C GLU A 78 -8.05 16.63 18.17
N ALA A 79 -6.92 15.96 17.89
CA ALA A 79 -5.60 16.58 17.97
C ALA A 79 -5.32 17.60 16.86
N ARG A 80 -5.93 17.43 15.67
CA ARG A 80 -5.66 18.26 14.50
C ARG A 80 -6.89 18.43 13.59
N PRO A 81 -7.94 19.12 14.05
CA PRO A 81 -9.25 19.19 13.37
C PRO A 81 -9.21 19.71 11.94
N ASP A 82 -8.24 20.57 11.58
CA ASP A 82 -8.14 21.11 10.21
C ASP A 82 -7.35 20.20 9.24
N ARG A 83 -6.58 19.25 9.77
CA ARG A 83 -5.63 18.44 8.98
C ARG A 83 -5.67 16.94 9.27
N TRP A 84 -6.64 16.45 10.04
CA TRP A 84 -6.79 15.02 10.39
C TRP A 84 -6.81 14.09 9.18
N ARG A 85 -7.29 14.57 8.02
CA ARG A 85 -7.33 13.79 6.77
C ARG A 85 -5.93 13.41 6.27
N MET A 86 -4.89 14.13 6.69
CA MET A 86 -3.49 13.84 6.35
C MET A 86 -2.96 12.60 7.07
N ALA A 87 -3.61 12.12 8.13
CA ALA A 87 -3.21 10.90 8.85
C ALA A 87 -3.13 9.66 7.94
N GLY A 88 -4.03 9.57 6.94
CA GLY A 88 -4.00 8.49 5.95
C GLY A 88 -2.77 8.54 5.04
N PRO A 89 -2.55 9.63 4.27
CA PRO A 89 -1.34 9.82 3.47
C PRO A 89 -0.03 9.71 4.26
N GLU A 90 0.01 10.22 5.49
CA GLU A 90 1.17 10.08 6.39
C GLU A 90 1.40 8.62 6.76
N ARG A 91 0.34 7.88 7.12
CA ARG A 91 0.39 6.43 7.32
C ARG A 91 0.91 5.70 6.08
N ASN A 92 0.44 6.06 4.89
CA ASN A 92 0.91 5.47 3.64
C ASN A 92 2.42 5.66 3.45
N THR A 93 2.90 6.87 3.71
CA THR A 93 4.34 7.18 3.63
C THR A 93 5.13 6.37 4.66
N ARG A 94 4.64 6.22 5.90
CA ARG A 94 5.28 5.37 6.92
C ARG A 94 5.35 3.91 6.50
N MET A 95 4.26 3.35 5.97
CA MET A 95 4.27 1.97 5.46
C MET A 95 5.31 1.79 4.37
N LEU A 96 5.38 2.71 3.41
CA LEU A 96 6.32 2.61 2.28
C LEU A 96 7.79 2.72 2.74
N LEU A 97 8.12 3.75 3.53
CA LEU A 97 9.51 4.05 3.86
C LEU A 97 10.07 3.15 4.97
N ASN A 98 9.26 2.85 5.99
CA ASN A 98 9.73 2.09 7.14
C ASN A 98 9.73 0.58 6.87
N GLU A 99 8.72 0.08 6.16
CA GLU A 99 8.64 -1.36 5.86
C GLU A 99 9.34 -1.75 4.57
N ARG A 100 9.72 -0.79 3.73
CA ARG A 100 10.50 -1.01 2.48
C ARG A 100 9.95 -2.18 1.65
N PRO A 101 8.66 -2.15 1.25
CA PRO A 101 8.09 -3.22 0.45
C PRO A 101 8.83 -3.35 -0.87
N ARG A 102 8.91 -4.58 -1.39
CA ARG A 102 9.50 -4.87 -2.70
C ARG A 102 8.46 -4.92 -3.81
N LEU A 103 7.19 -4.90 -3.45
CA LEU A 103 6.05 -4.85 -4.36
C LEU A 103 4.88 -4.18 -3.64
N VAL A 104 4.16 -3.31 -4.36
CA VAL A 104 2.81 -2.89 -3.97
C VAL A 104 1.79 -3.59 -4.86
N VAL A 105 0.75 -4.16 -4.26
CA VAL A 105 -0.45 -4.60 -4.96
C VAL A 105 -1.60 -3.67 -4.61
N ALA A 106 -2.08 -2.96 -5.62
CA ALA A 106 -3.19 -2.02 -5.51
C ALA A 106 -4.47 -2.67 -6.04
N PHE A 107 -5.48 -2.83 -5.20
CA PHE A 107 -6.79 -3.37 -5.59
C PHE A 107 -7.79 -2.22 -5.77
N HIS A 108 -8.11 -1.88 -7.02
CA HIS A 108 -8.97 -0.72 -7.27
C HIS A 108 -9.71 -0.84 -8.60
N ASP A 109 -11.03 -0.94 -8.51
CA ASP A 109 -11.97 -1.18 -9.61
C ASP A 109 -12.17 0.04 -10.52
N HIS A 110 -12.07 1.23 -9.93
CA HIS A 110 -12.18 2.51 -10.65
C HIS A 110 -10.93 3.38 -10.43
N PHE A 111 -9.74 2.85 -10.77
CA PHE A 111 -8.48 3.54 -10.47
C PHE A 111 -8.34 4.84 -11.26
N ALA A 112 -8.14 5.95 -10.55
CA ALA A 112 -7.92 7.28 -11.13
C ALA A 112 -6.51 7.80 -10.78
N PRO A 113 -5.58 7.95 -11.75
CA PRO A 113 -4.24 8.46 -11.49
C PRO A 113 -4.18 9.87 -10.90
N ALA A 114 -5.25 10.66 -11.02
CA ALA A 114 -5.30 12.04 -10.53
C ALA A 114 -5.78 12.17 -9.07
N SER A 115 -6.38 11.14 -8.47
CA SER A 115 -7.09 11.31 -7.18
C SER A 115 -7.18 10.04 -6.35
N GLY A 116 -7.36 10.22 -5.03
CA GLY A 116 -7.65 9.13 -4.10
C GLY A 116 -6.41 8.55 -3.43
N GLY A 117 -6.63 7.91 -2.26
CA GLY A 117 -5.54 7.41 -1.41
C GLY A 117 -4.72 6.28 -2.05
N THR A 118 -5.36 5.39 -2.80
CA THR A 118 -4.67 4.31 -3.53
C THR A 118 -3.79 4.86 -4.65
N SER A 119 -4.27 5.86 -5.38
CA SER A 119 -3.48 6.57 -6.39
C SER A 119 -2.27 7.28 -5.78
N ASP A 120 -2.45 7.91 -4.62
CA ASP A 120 -1.35 8.53 -3.87
C ASP A 120 -0.30 7.51 -3.41
N MET A 121 -0.72 6.37 -2.84
CA MET A 121 0.18 5.27 -2.49
C MET A 121 0.95 4.75 -3.70
N ALA A 122 0.24 4.48 -4.80
CA ALA A 122 0.85 3.97 -6.02
C ALA A 122 1.89 4.95 -6.59
N LEU A 123 1.58 6.25 -6.62
CA LEU A 123 2.51 7.27 -7.08
C LEU A 123 3.76 7.32 -6.19
N ARG A 124 3.60 7.33 -4.85
CA ARG A 124 4.74 7.31 -3.92
C ARG A 124 5.62 6.09 -4.15
N ALA A 125 5.02 4.91 -4.24
CA ALA A 125 5.74 3.65 -4.46
C ALA A 125 6.54 3.68 -5.77
N VAL A 126 5.91 4.07 -6.88
CA VAL A 126 6.56 4.19 -8.19
C VAL A 126 7.71 5.20 -8.16
N LEU A 127 7.56 6.33 -7.47
CA LEU A 127 8.63 7.34 -7.34
C LEU A 127 9.76 6.91 -6.40
N SER A 128 9.49 5.97 -5.49
CA SER A 128 10.48 5.29 -4.64
C SER A 128 11.01 3.99 -5.28
N GLU A 129 10.81 3.82 -6.59
CA GLU A 129 11.27 2.65 -7.36
C GLU A 129 10.72 1.29 -6.88
N VAL A 130 9.60 1.30 -6.13
CA VAL A 130 8.86 0.11 -5.76
C VAL A 130 7.83 -0.20 -6.85
N PRO A 131 7.88 -1.38 -7.49
CA PRO A 131 6.95 -1.74 -8.54
C PRO A 131 5.52 -1.84 -7.98
N VAL A 132 4.54 -1.43 -8.79
CA VAL A 132 3.12 -1.45 -8.40
C VAL A 132 2.31 -2.24 -9.41
N TRP A 133 1.64 -3.29 -8.93
CA TRP A 133 0.68 -4.06 -9.71
C TRP A 133 -0.74 -3.63 -9.35
N LEU A 134 -1.48 -3.10 -10.33
CA LEU A 134 -2.89 -2.74 -10.17
C LEU A 134 -3.77 -3.93 -10.57
N VAL A 135 -4.65 -4.35 -9.65
CA VAL A 135 -5.71 -5.33 -9.84
C VAL A 135 -7.05 -4.58 -9.96
N PRO A 136 -7.69 -4.56 -11.16
CA PRO A 136 -8.87 -3.74 -11.40
C PRO A 136 -10.19 -4.50 -11.27
N SER A 137 -10.18 -5.81 -11.06
CA SER A 137 -11.40 -6.64 -11.09
C SER A 137 -11.26 -7.87 -10.21
N GLU A 138 -12.33 -8.65 -10.12
CA GLU A 138 -12.37 -9.99 -9.52
C GLU A 138 -11.38 -10.96 -10.17
N ASN A 139 -11.06 -10.76 -11.45
CA ASN A 139 -10.21 -11.65 -12.22
C ASN A 139 -8.72 -11.44 -11.87
N VAL A 140 -8.16 -12.38 -11.10
CA VAL A 140 -6.74 -12.42 -10.68
C VAL A 140 -5.73 -12.54 -11.83
N MET A 141 -6.18 -12.78 -13.05
CA MET A 141 -5.34 -12.81 -14.25
C MET A 141 -5.25 -11.44 -14.94
N VAL A 142 -6.13 -10.51 -14.56
CA VAL A 142 -6.18 -9.16 -15.11
C VAL A 142 -5.48 -8.21 -14.15
N GLY A 143 -4.51 -7.47 -14.68
CA GLY A 143 -3.87 -6.38 -13.98
C GLY A 143 -2.84 -5.70 -14.85
N THR A 144 -2.28 -4.61 -14.32
CA THR A 144 -1.26 -3.84 -15.05
C THR A 144 -0.20 -3.30 -14.11
N TRP A 145 1.03 -3.24 -14.60
CA TRP A 145 2.09 -2.50 -13.94
C TRP A 145 1.85 -1.00 -14.10
N LEU A 146 1.89 -0.26 -13.00
CA LEU A 146 1.81 1.20 -13.06
C LEU A 146 3.18 1.79 -13.37
N ARG A 147 3.17 2.87 -14.15
CA ARG A 147 4.37 3.62 -14.55
C ARG A 147 4.22 5.08 -14.15
N PRO A 148 5.32 5.81 -13.88
CA PRO A 148 5.22 7.22 -13.47
C PRO A 148 4.43 8.08 -14.46
N GLY A 149 4.54 7.80 -15.77
CA GLY A 149 3.92 8.60 -16.83
C GLY A 149 2.39 8.58 -16.87
N ILE A 150 1.70 7.72 -16.12
CA ILE A 150 0.23 7.74 -16.05
C ILE A 150 -0.28 8.83 -15.08
N PHE A 151 0.60 9.36 -14.23
CA PHE A 151 0.24 10.32 -13.19
C PHE A 151 0.43 11.77 -13.69
N PRO A 152 -0.41 12.72 -13.25
CA PRO A 152 -0.25 14.12 -13.61
C PRO A 152 1.11 14.70 -13.17
N ALA A 153 1.73 15.50 -14.04
CA ALA A 153 3.09 16.01 -13.82
C ALA A 153 3.22 16.92 -12.59
N ASP A 154 2.18 17.69 -12.26
CA ASP A 154 2.10 18.50 -11.04
C ASP A 154 2.08 17.64 -9.78
N ARG A 155 1.32 16.53 -9.79
CA ARG A 155 1.33 15.55 -8.68
C ARG A 155 2.68 14.89 -8.53
N ILE A 156 3.32 14.49 -9.62
CA ILE A 156 4.68 13.92 -9.59
C ILE A 156 5.63 14.90 -8.88
N ARG A 157 5.70 16.16 -9.33
CA ARG A 157 6.57 17.18 -8.73
C ARG A 157 6.30 17.35 -7.23
N ARG A 158 5.03 17.45 -6.83
CA ARG A 158 4.64 17.62 -5.43
C ARG A 158 5.06 16.42 -4.58
N VAL A 159 4.72 15.20 -5.00
CA VAL A 159 5.02 13.99 -4.23
C VAL A 159 6.52 13.71 -4.17
N THR A 160 7.28 13.98 -5.24
CA THR A 160 8.75 13.91 -5.20
C THR A 160 9.33 14.85 -4.15
N ALA A 161 8.84 16.09 -4.05
CA ALA A 161 9.30 17.04 -3.04
C ALA A 161 8.96 16.56 -1.61
N GLU A 162 7.75 16.02 -1.41
CA GLU A 162 7.33 15.46 -0.12
C GLU A 162 8.20 14.27 0.32
N LEU A 163 8.50 13.33 -0.59
CA LEU A 163 9.35 12.17 -0.30
C LEU A 163 10.76 12.60 0.12
N ARG A 164 11.39 13.50 -0.65
CA ARG A 164 12.72 14.05 -0.31
C ARG A 164 12.75 14.72 1.05
N ALA A 165 11.71 15.46 1.40
CA ALA A 165 11.62 16.12 2.70
C ALA A 165 11.50 15.11 3.86
N VAL A 166 10.84 13.97 3.64
CA VAL A 166 10.74 12.91 4.66
C VAL A 166 12.08 12.17 4.81
N GLU A 167 12.72 11.83 3.69
CA GLU A 167 14.03 11.15 3.68
C GLU A 167 15.13 12.01 4.33
N GLY A 168 15.14 13.32 4.07
CA GLY A 168 16.07 14.26 4.70
C GLY A 168 15.93 14.27 6.22
N ARG A 169 14.70 14.32 6.74
CA ARG A 169 14.44 14.26 8.19
C ARG A 169 14.84 12.92 8.82
N GLN A 170 14.77 11.82 8.08
CA GLN A 170 15.21 10.51 8.59
C GLN A 170 16.74 10.42 8.69
N HIS A 171 17.49 11.09 7.80
CA HIS A 171 18.94 11.15 7.87
C HIS A 171 19.45 12.07 8.99
N GLU A 172 18.74 13.16 9.31
CA GLU A 172 19.10 14.07 10.40
C GLU A 172 18.81 13.50 11.80
N ALA A 173 17.94 12.49 11.89
CA ALA A 173 17.53 11.86 13.14
C ALA A 173 18.37 10.61 13.51
N CYS A 174 19.36 10.24 12.70
CA CYS A 174 20.23 9.07 12.88
C CYS A 174 21.67 9.50 13.18
#